data_AF-B0S495-F1
#
_entry.id   AF-B0S495-F1
#
_cell.length_a   1.000
_cell.length_b   1.000
_cell.length_c   1.000
_cell.angle_alpha   90.00
_cell.angle_beta   90.00
_cell.angle_gamma   90.00
#
_symmetry.space_group_name_H-M   'P 1'
#
loop_
_entity.id
_entity.type
_entity.pdbx_description
1 polymer ?
#
loop_
_entity_poly.entity_id
_entity_poly.type
_entity_poly.pdbx_seq_one_letter_code
_entity_poly.pdbx_strand_id
1 'polypeptide(L)'
;MTEKLDLYCFTIEQLKEIKRGLENRVDVSVYADPEFDEYQMNEIRLGLENDVDVNIYAKPEFDDGQMEILRLGLEQGLDVSIYAKPDYISYQMDVIRKGLEDGVDVNIYAKPEFDGWQMEQIRLGLKEGFDVSTYANPEFDSLQMEQIRTGLEQGLDVSIYARLEFTWGQMCDIRLGLEDGLDVSVYAKPDFEFYQMEEIRVGLEQGLDVSVYAKPEFDAGQMYQIRVGLENGVDVSVYDNTEFEYGQMEEIRLGLEKGLGSEESIQLAYTPNVYVSDTDSEKFRLCNEIIQLIDNTERG
;
A
#
# COMPACT_ATOMS: atom_id res chain seq x y z
N MET A 1 -24.07 -41.83 -29.61
CA MET A 1 -25.50 -41.98 -29.30
C MET A 1 -25.86 -40.74 -28.51
N THR A 2 -26.22 -39.67 -29.24
CA THR A 2 -26.47 -38.34 -28.70
C THR A 2 -27.69 -38.42 -27.81
N GLU A 3 -27.50 -38.37 -26.49
CA GLU A 3 -28.55 -37.84 -25.62
C GLU A 3 -28.95 -36.49 -26.22
N LYS A 4 -30.25 -36.30 -26.47
CA LYS A 4 -30.74 -35.01 -26.96
C LYS A 4 -30.44 -33.99 -25.88
N LEU A 5 -29.42 -33.16 -26.11
CA LEU A 5 -29.14 -32.00 -25.29
C LEU A 5 -30.45 -31.20 -25.15
N ASP A 6 -30.97 -31.10 -23.93
CA ASP A 6 -32.20 -30.36 -23.68
C ASP A 6 -31.89 -28.87 -23.70
N LEU A 7 -32.06 -28.24 -24.87
CA LEU A 7 -31.64 -26.84 -25.07
C LEU A 7 -32.40 -25.84 -24.19
N TYR A 8 -33.50 -26.24 -23.54
CA TYR A 8 -34.31 -25.35 -22.71
C TYR A 8 -33.69 -25.02 -21.35
N CYS A 9 -32.69 -25.76 -20.90
CA CYS A 9 -31.98 -25.45 -19.65
C CYS A 9 -30.85 -24.42 -19.81
N PHE A 10 -30.57 -23.95 -21.03
CA PHE A 10 -29.50 -23.00 -21.32
C PHE A 10 -30.01 -21.57 -21.55
N THR A 11 -29.21 -20.60 -21.13
CA THR A 11 -29.36 -19.19 -21.50
C THR A 11 -29.02 -18.96 -22.98
N ILE A 12 -29.40 -17.80 -23.52
CA ILE A 12 -29.03 -17.42 -24.89
C ILE A 12 -27.51 -17.34 -25.07
N GLU A 13 -26.77 -16.89 -24.05
CA GLU A 13 -25.32 -16.78 -24.13
C GLU A 13 -24.64 -18.15 -24.08
N GLN A 14 -25.09 -19.06 -23.22
CA GLN A 14 -24.64 -20.47 -23.23
C GLN A 14 -24.91 -21.16 -24.58
N LEU A 15 -26.10 -20.94 -25.17
CA LEU A 15 -26.43 -21.47 -26.50
C LEU A 15 -25.52 -20.92 -27.61
N LYS A 16 -25.06 -19.67 -27.51
CA LYS A 16 -24.09 -19.09 -28.44
C LYS A 16 -22.73 -19.79 -28.32
N GLU A 17 -22.27 -20.08 -27.11
CA GLU A 17 -21.00 -20.82 -26.92
C GLU A 17 -21.09 -22.26 -27.42
N ILE A 18 -22.20 -22.97 -27.17
CA ILE A 18 -22.45 -24.30 -27.75
C ILE A 18 -22.41 -24.22 -29.29
N LYS A 19 -23.08 -23.22 -29.87
CA LYS A 19 -23.08 -23.01 -31.33
C LYS A 19 -21.66 -22.77 -31.86
N ARG A 20 -20.87 -21.90 -31.21
CA ARG A 20 -19.48 -21.61 -31.61
C ARG A 20 -18.62 -22.86 -31.58
N GLY A 21 -18.73 -23.70 -30.55
CA GLY A 21 -17.96 -24.94 -30.50
C GLY A 21 -18.32 -25.94 -31.60
N LEU A 22 -19.60 -26.05 -31.96
CA LEU A 22 -20.03 -26.85 -33.12
C LEU A 22 -19.47 -26.31 -34.44
N GLU A 23 -19.44 -24.98 -34.62
CA GLU A 23 -18.86 -24.31 -35.79
C GLU A 23 -17.35 -24.56 -35.89
N ASN A 24 -16.64 -24.52 -34.75
CA ASN A 24 -15.20 -24.79 -34.64
C ASN A 24 -14.85 -26.29 -34.52
N ARG A 25 -15.86 -27.17 -34.54
CA ARG A 25 -15.74 -28.64 -34.52
C ARG A 25 -15.04 -29.20 -33.28
N VAL A 26 -15.22 -28.55 -32.13
CA VAL A 26 -14.79 -29.08 -30.83
C VAL A 26 -15.87 -29.91 -30.17
N ASP A 27 -15.49 -30.75 -29.21
CA ASP A 27 -16.43 -31.60 -28.48
C ASP A 27 -17.24 -30.79 -27.46
N VAL A 28 -18.42 -30.32 -27.89
CA VAL A 28 -19.31 -29.53 -27.03
C VAL A 28 -19.88 -30.31 -25.85
N SER A 29 -19.81 -31.64 -25.84
CA SER A 29 -20.32 -32.43 -24.70
C SER A 29 -19.51 -32.24 -23.42
N VAL A 30 -18.30 -31.69 -23.54
CA VAL A 30 -17.42 -31.38 -22.40
C VAL A 30 -17.90 -30.18 -21.60
N TYR A 31 -18.56 -29.20 -22.24
CA TYR A 31 -18.93 -27.94 -21.60
C TYR A 31 -20.40 -27.54 -21.78
N ALA A 32 -21.19 -28.28 -22.56
CA ALA A 32 -22.63 -28.10 -22.67
C ALA A 32 -23.36 -28.57 -21.41
N ASP A 33 -23.05 -27.93 -20.28
CA ASP A 33 -23.59 -28.16 -18.95
C ASP A 33 -24.16 -26.83 -18.41
N PRO A 34 -25.44 -26.77 -17.98
CA PRO A 34 -26.02 -25.57 -17.41
C PRO A 34 -25.35 -25.07 -16.12
N GLU A 35 -24.55 -25.91 -15.45
CA GLU A 35 -23.76 -25.50 -14.28
C GLU A 35 -22.61 -24.53 -14.62
N PHE A 36 -22.17 -24.51 -15.89
CA PHE A 36 -21.21 -23.52 -16.38
C PHE A 36 -21.91 -22.27 -16.90
N ASP A 37 -21.49 -21.09 -16.49
CA ASP A 37 -21.88 -19.85 -17.16
C ASP A 37 -21.24 -19.71 -18.56
N GLU A 38 -21.66 -18.70 -19.32
CA GLU A 38 -21.13 -18.49 -20.67
C GLU A 38 -19.63 -18.20 -20.73
N TYR A 39 -19.03 -17.67 -19.67
CA TYR A 39 -17.61 -17.34 -19.62
C TYR A 39 -16.78 -18.59 -19.33
N GLN A 40 -17.23 -19.44 -18.40
CA GLN A 40 -16.65 -20.78 -18.18
C GLN A 40 -16.75 -21.63 -19.45
N MET A 41 -17.91 -21.64 -20.11
CA MET A 41 -18.09 -22.32 -21.41
C MET A 41 -17.12 -21.80 -22.47
N ASN A 42 -16.90 -20.48 -22.53
CA ASN A 42 -15.97 -19.84 -23.45
C ASN A 42 -14.53 -20.33 -23.22
N GLU A 43 -14.06 -20.37 -21.96
CA GLU A 43 -12.71 -20.83 -21.64
C GLU A 43 -12.52 -22.32 -21.93
N ILE A 44 -13.52 -23.18 -21.68
CA ILE A 44 -13.44 -24.60 -22.03
C ILE A 44 -13.40 -24.77 -23.56
N ARG A 45 -14.24 -24.03 -24.29
CA ARG A 45 -14.25 -24.05 -25.76
C ARG A 45 -12.90 -23.62 -26.33
N LEU A 46 -12.32 -22.52 -25.84
CA LEU A 46 -11.00 -22.04 -26.27
C LEU A 46 -9.90 -23.07 -25.98
N GLY A 47 -9.94 -23.75 -24.84
CA GLY A 47 -8.98 -24.82 -24.54
C GLY A 47 -9.07 -25.99 -25.51
N LEU A 48 -10.29 -26.41 -25.87
CA LEU A 48 -10.48 -27.46 -26.88
C LEU A 48 -9.98 -27.01 -28.27
N GLU A 49 -10.14 -25.72 -28.63
CA GLU A 49 -9.64 -25.16 -29.89
C GLU A 49 -8.11 -25.12 -29.96
N ASN A 50 -7.45 -24.96 -28.80
CA ASN A 50 -5.99 -24.98 -28.66
C ASN A 50 -5.42 -26.36 -28.28
N ASP A 51 -6.23 -27.43 -28.33
CA ASP A 51 -5.81 -28.81 -28.07
C ASP A 51 -5.17 -29.04 -26.68
N VAL A 52 -5.68 -28.35 -25.64
CA VAL A 52 -5.25 -28.54 -24.24
C VAL A 52 -6.21 -29.43 -23.47
N ASP A 53 -5.73 -30.09 -22.41
CA ASP A 53 -6.54 -30.97 -21.56
C ASP A 53 -7.48 -30.18 -20.64
N VAL A 54 -8.66 -29.86 -21.17
CA VAL A 54 -9.67 -29.08 -20.46
C VAL A 54 -10.25 -29.79 -19.24
N ASN A 55 -10.14 -31.12 -19.10
CA ASN A 55 -10.67 -31.85 -17.94
C ASN A 55 -10.02 -31.43 -16.62
N ILE A 56 -8.85 -30.79 -16.70
CA ILE A 56 -8.14 -30.23 -15.55
C ILE A 56 -8.97 -29.12 -14.89
N TYR A 57 -9.60 -28.26 -15.70
CA TYR A 57 -10.24 -27.02 -15.25
C TYR A 57 -11.73 -26.89 -15.60
N ALA A 58 -12.28 -27.72 -16.48
CA ALA A 58 -13.70 -27.77 -16.83
C ALA A 58 -14.52 -28.35 -15.67
N LYS A 59 -14.58 -27.62 -14.56
CA LYS A 59 -15.27 -28.00 -13.33
C LYS A 59 -15.97 -26.78 -12.74
N PRO A 60 -17.25 -26.86 -12.35
CA PRO A 60 -18.03 -25.70 -11.93
C PRO A 60 -17.46 -24.95 -10.72
N GLU A 61 -16.60 -25.59 -9.91
CA GLU A 61 -15.91 -24.95 -8.79
C GLU A 61 -14.84 -23.92 -9.19
N PHE A 62 -14.42 -23.88 -10.46
CA PHE A 62 -13.53 -22.83 -10.96
C PHE A 62 -14.32 -21.70 -11.62
N ASP A 63 -14.13 -20.45 -11.23
CA ASP A 63 -14.65 -19.30 -11.98
C ASP A 63 -13.95 -19.14 -13.34
N ASP A 64 -14.52 -18.31 -14.22
CA ASP A 64 -14.01 -18.07 -15.57
C ASP A 64 -12.58 -17.50 -15.57
N GLY A 65 -12.23 -16.65 -14.60
CA GLY A 65 -10.87 -16.13 -14.45
C GLY A 65 -9.86 -17.22 -14.05
N GLN A 66 -10.22 -18.12 -13.15
CA GLN A 66 -9.40 -19.29 -12.81
C GLN A 66 -9.24 -20.22 -14.03
N MET A 67 -10.32 -20.46 -14.79
CA MET A 67 -10.28 -21.25 -16.02
C MET A 67 -9.40 -20.62 -17.09
N GLU A 68 -9.46 -19.30 -17.28
CA GLU A 68 -8.60 -18.57 -18.22
C GLU A 68 -7.11 -18.79 -17.88
N ILE A 69 -6.74 -18.66 -16.61
CA ILE A 69 -5.35 -18.82 -16.18
C ILE A 69 -4.87 -20.27 -16.33
N LEU A 70 -5.72 -21.25 -16.05
CA LEU A 70 -5.41 -22.66 -16.26
C LEU A 70 -5.25 -23.00 -17.74
N ARG A 71 -6.17 -22.53 -18.59
CA ARG A 71 -6.07 -22.67 -20.04
C ARG A 71 -4.76 -22.08 -20.56
N LEU A 72 -4.47 -20.82 -20.22
CA LEU A 72 -3.25 -20.15 -20.67
C LEU A 72 -1.97 -20.84 -20.17
N GLY A 73 -1.98 -21.42 -18.96
CA GLY A 73 -0.86 -22.21 -18.47
C GLY A 73 -0.65 -23.50 -19.25
N LEU A 74 -1.73 -24.22 -19.57
CA LEU A 74 -1.68 -25.43 -20.39
C LEU A 74 -1.23 -25.14 -21.84
N GLU A 75 -1.69 -24.04 -22.44
CA GLU A 75 -1.27 -23.59 -23.77
C GLU A 75 0.24 -23.30 -23.83
N GLN A 76 0.83 -22.88 -22.71
CA GLN A 76 2.26 -22.66 -22.55
C GLN A 76 3.04 -23.91 -22.11
N GLY A 77 2.35 -25.03 -21.87
CA GLY A 77 2.97 -26.29 -21.42
C GLY A 77 3.45 -26.26 -19.96
N LEU A 78 2.89 -25.38 -19.13
CA LEU A 78 3.22 -25.27 -17.71
C LEU A 78 2.55 -26.37 -16.88
N ASP A 79 3.17 -26.74 -15.76
CA ASP A 79 2.57 -27.66 -14.79
C ASP A 79 1.51 -26.95 -13.95
N VAL A 80 0.28 -26.93 -14.48
CA VAL A 80 -0.85 -26.28 -13.80
C VAL A 80 -1.30 -27.01 -12.54
N SER A 81 -0.87 -28.26 -12.30
CA SER A 81 -1.28 -29.02 -11.10
C SER A 81 -0.86 -28.36 -9.78
N ILE A 82 0.15 -27.49 -9.84
CA ILE A 82 0.65 -26.70 -8.72
C ILE A 82 -0.43 -25.71 -8.21
N TYR A 83 -1.21 -25.13 -9.13
CA TYR A 83 -2.14 -24.04 -8.83
C TYR A 83 -3.58 -24.26 -9.30
N ALA A 84 -3.90 -25.38 -9.94
CA ALA A 84 -5.27 -25.82 -10.24
C ALA A 84 -6.03 -26.24 -8.98
N LYS A 85 -6.23 -25.28 -8.06
CA LYS A 85 -6.86 -25.45 -6.76
C LYS A 85 -7.97 -24.40 -6.64
N PRO A 86 -9.24 -24.80 -6.46
CA PRO A 86 -10.36 -23.86 -6.33
C PRO A 86 -10.19 -22.85 -5.18
N ASP A 87 -9.42 -23.24 -4.14
CA ASP A 87 -9.13 -22.39 -2.98
C ASP A 87 -8.20 -21.19 -3.30
N TYR A 88 -7.49 -21.21 -4.44
CA TYR A 88 -6.74 -20.05 -4.88
C TYR A 88 -7.61 -19.13 -5.70
N ILE A 89 -7.67 -17.84 -5.35
CA ILE A 89 -8.30 -16.85 -6.22
C ILE A 89 -7.50 -16.70 -7.53
N SER A 90 -8.15 -16.23 -8.59
CA SER A 90 -7.53 -16.01 -9.90
C SER A 90 -6.22 -15.22 -9.80
N TYR A 91 -6.13 -14.19 -8.96
CA TYR A 91 -4.88 -13.45 -8.78
C TYR A 91 -3.71 -14.31 -8.26
N GLN A 92 -3.92 -15.20 -7.28
CA GLN A 92 -2.88 -16.11 -6.80
C GLN A 92 -2.44 -17.08 -7.91
N MET A 93 -3.40 -17.60 -8.67
CA MET A 93 -3.11 -18.50 -9.81
C MET A 93 -2.28 -17.81 -10.89
N ASP A 94 -2.58 -16.55 -11.21
CA ASP A 94 -1.81 -15.75 -12.17
C ASP A 94 -0.37 -15.51 -11.69
N VAL A 95 -0.19 -15.21 -10.40
CA VAL A 95 1.14 -15.03 -9.81
C VAL A 95 1.95 -16.32 -9.87
N ILE A 96 1.34 -17.47 -9.58
CA ILE A 96 2.02 -18.78 -9.68
C ILE A 96 2.33 -19.12 -11.15
N ARG A 97 1.38 -18.91 -12.07
CA ARG A 97 1.59 -19.09 -13.52
C ARG A 97 2.78 -18.28 -14.01
N LYS A 98 2.81 -16.97 -13.72
CA LYS A 98 3.93 -16.08 -14.08
C LYS A 98 5.25 -16.54 -13.47
N GLY A 99 5.24 -17.12 -12.27
CA GLY A 99 6.45 -17.68 -11.67
C GLY A 99 6.97 -18.90 -12.44
N LEU A 100 6.09 -19.76 -12.92
CA LEU A 100 6.46 -20.87 -13.80
C LEU A 100 6.98 -20.37 -15.15
N GLU A 101 6.38 -19.32 -15.72
CA GLU A 101 6.85 -18.65 -16.95
C GLU A 101 8.25 -18.03 -16.77
N ASP A 102 8.49 -17.40 -15.62
CA ASP A 102 9.79 -16.82 -15.24
C ASP A 102 10.83 -17.89 -14.85
N GLY A 103 10.42 -19.15 -14.68
CA GLY A 103 11.30 -20.27 -14.30
C GLY A 103 11.77 -20.24 -12.85
N VAL A 104 11.05 -19.56 -11.95
CA VAL A 104 11.38 -19.48 -10.52
C VAL A 104 10.75 -20.63 -9.73
N ASP A 105 11.29 -20.93 -8.53
CA ASP A 105 10.73 -21.99 -7.68
C ASP A 105 9.45 -21.54 -6.97
N VAL A 106 8.32 -21.81 -7.62
CA VAL A 106 6.99 -21.45 -7.10
C VAL A 106 6.61 -22.17 -5.81
N ASN A 107 7.25 -23.30 -5.46
CA ASN A 107 6.94 -24.01 -4.21
C ASN A 107 7.30 -23.21 -2.95
N ILE A 108 8.12 -22.16 -3.09
CA ILE A 108 8.46 -21.25 -2.01
C ILE A 108 7.21 -20.49 -1.54
N TYR A 109 6.39 -20.01 -2.47
CA TYR A 109 5.28 -19.09 -2.19
C TYR A 109 3.89 -19.61 -2.56
N ALA A 110 3.76 -20.65 -3.39
CA ALA A 110 2.48 -21.26 -3.76
C ALA A 110 1.88 -22.07 -2.59
N LYS A 111 1.54 -21.37 -1.51
CA LYS A 111 1.03 -21.90 -0.25
C LYS A 111 -0.14 -21.07 0.25
N PRO A 112 -1.13 -21.68 0.94
CA PRO A 112 -2.32 -20.98 1.39
C PRO A 112 -2.05 -19.93 2.48
N GLU A 113 -0.90 -19.99 3.15
CA GLU A 113 -0.49 -18.98 4.14
C GLU A 113 -0.11 -17.63 3.55
N PHE A 114 0.12 -17.55 2.23
CA PHE A 114 0.41 -16.30 1.53
C PHE A 114 -0.81 -15.81 0.75
N ASP A 115 -1.14 -14.53 0.89
CA ASP A 115 -2.07 -13.86 -0.02
C ASP A 115 -1.40 -13.59 -1.39
N GLY A 116 -2.18 -13.21 -2.39
CA GLY A 116 -1.65 -12.97 -3.74
C GLY A 116 -0.63 -11.84 -3.83
N TRP A 117 -0.69 -10.83 -2.95
CA TRP A 117 0.27 -9.73 -2.91
C TRP A 117 1.59 -10.15 -2.29
N GLN A 118 1.57 -10.96 -1.23
CA GLN A 118 2.76 -11.57 -0.66
C GLN A 118 3.43 -12.51 -1.68
N MET A 119 2.64 -13.34 -2.37
CA MET A 119 3.13 -14.20 -3.47
C MET A 119 3.82 -13.39 -4.56
N GLU A 120 3.24 -12.24 -4.95
CA GLU A 120 3.81 -11.34 -5.96
C GLU A 120 5.19 -10.83 -5.55
N GLN A 121 5.34 -10.35 -4.30
CA GLN A 121 6.64 -9.85 -3.81
C GLN A 121 7.70 -10.95 -3.74
N ILE A 122 7.32 -12.17 -3.36
CA ILE A 122 8.23 -13.31 -3.34
C ILE A 122 8.62 -13.70 -4.78
N ARG A 123 7.66 -13.77 -5.71
CA ARG A 123 7.93 -14.06 -7.13
C ARG A 123 8.88 -13.02 -7.73
N LEU A 124 8.64 -11.73 -7.51
CA LEU A 124 9.49 -10.65 -8.02
C LEU A 124 10.92 -10.75 -7.48
N GLY A 125 11.11 -11.03 -6.19
CA GLY A 125 12.45 -11.21 -5.66
C GLY A 125 13.17 -12.44 -6.21
N LEU A 126 12.46 -13.57 -6.38
CA LEU A 126 13.03 -14.76 -7.02
C LEU A 126 13.43 -14.48 -8.48
N LYS A 127 12.62 -13.71 -9.21
CA LYS A 127 12.88 -13.33 -10.61
C LYS A 127 14.16 -12.52 -10.75
N GLU A 128 14.40 -11.59 -9.82
CA GLU A 128 15.62 -10.79 -9.76
C GLU A 128 16.81 -11.55 -9.12
N GLY A 129 16.60 -12.78 -8.63
CA GLY A 129 17.64 -13.64 -8.06
C GLY A 129 18.01 -13.32 -6.61
N PHE A 130 17.14 -12.63 -5.87
CA PHE A 130 17.35 -12.32 -4.45
C PHE A 130 17.06 -13.51 -3.53
N ASP A 131 17.71 -13.50 -2.36
CA ASP A 131 17.39 -14.43 -1.28
C ASP A 131 16.10 -14.02 -0.57
N VAL A 132 14.99 -14.60 -1.04
CA VAL A 132 13.66 -14.35 -0.47
C VAL A 132 13.48 -14.95 0.92
N SER A 133 14.37 -15.80 1.42
CA SER A 133 14.23 -16.39 2.77
C SER A 133 14.20 -15.34 3.89
N THR A 134 14.74 -14.14 3.61
CA THR A 134 14.73 -12.98 4.50
C THR A 134 13.31 -12.45 4.74
N TYR A 135 12.40 -12.57 3.78
CA TYR A 135 11.08 -11.93 3.83
C TYR A 135 9.90 -12.80 3.37
N ALA A 136 10.13 -14.01 2.84
CA ALA A 136 9.10 -15.00 2.54
C ALA A 136 8.57 -15.65 3.84
N ASN A 137 8.09 -14.81 4.75
CA ASN A 137 7.43 -15.17 6.00
C ASN A 137 5.99 -14.63 5.94
N PRO A 138 4.95 -15.46 6.08
CA PRO A 138 3.56 -15.02 6.01
C PRO A 138 3.16 -14.01 7.10
N GLU A 139 3.98 -13.83 8.15
CA GLU A 139 3.78 -12.79 9.17
C GLU A 139 4.13 -11.37 8.70
N PHE A 140 4.91 -11.22 7.62
CA PHE A 140 5.09 -9.92 6.96
C PHE A 140 3.91 -9.64 6.03
N ASP A 141 3.32 -8.44 6.11
CA ASP A 141 2.39 -7.99 5.08
C ASP A 141 3.13 -7.71 3.75
N SER A 142 2.36 -7.58 2.66
CA SER A 142 2.94 -7.37 1.33
C SER A 142 3.69 -6.05 1.17
N LEU A 143 3.37 -5.02 1.96
CA LEU A 143 4.08 -3.74 1.94
C LEU A 143 5.42 -3.84 2.68
N GLN A 144 5.50 -4.60 3.78
CA GLN A 144 6.76 -4.94 4.45
C GLN A 144 7.67 -5.75 3.50
N MET A 145 7.12 -6.77 2.84
CA MET A 145 7.87 -7.54 1.83
C MET A 145 8.37 -6.66 0.68
N GLU A 146 7.56 -5.69 0.22
CA GLU A 146 7.96 -4.72 -0.80
C GLU A 146 9.12 -3.83 -0.33
N GLN A 147 9.10 -3.32 0.91
CA GLN A 147 10.21 -2.53 1.44
C GLN A 147 11.50 -3.35 1.51
N ILE A 148 11.41 -4.62 1.91
CA ILE A 148 12.58 -5.51 1.99
C ILE A 148 13.11 -5.82 0.57
N ARG A 149 12.24 -6.20 -0.37
CA ARG A 149 12.62 -6.44 -1.77
C ARG A 149 13.28 -5.20 -2.39
N THR A 150 12.70 -4.02 -2.21
CA THR A 150 13.22 -2.77 -2.78
C THR A 150 14.61 -2.42 -2.21
N GLY A 151 14.84 -2.66 -0.92
CA GLY A 151 16.19 -2.46 -0.36
C GLY A 151 17.21 -3.45 -0.89
N LEU A 152 16.82 -4.71 -1.15
CA LEU A 152 17.69 -5.70 -1.81
C LEU A 152 18.04 -5.25 -3.24
N GLU A 153 17.08 -4.70 -3.99
CA GLU A 153 17.30 -4.14 -5.35
C GLU A 153 18.31 -3.00 -5.36
N GLN A 154 18.33 -2.20 -4.29
CA GLN A 154 19.25 -1.08 -4.11
C GLN A 154 20.59 -1.49 -3.47
N GLY A 155 20.75 -2.77 -3.11
CA GLY A 155 21.96 -3.28 -2.46
C GLY A 155 22.15 -2.84 -1.00
N LEU A 156 21.05 -2.52 -0.30
CA LEU A 156 21.05 -2.10 1.09
C LEU A 156 21.14 -3.30 2.05
N ASP A 157 21.62 -3.05 3.27
CA ASP A 157 21.58 -4.03 4.35
C ASP A 157 20.18 -4.10 4.96
N VAL A 158 19.33 -4.93 4.38
CA VAL A 158 17.95 -5.11 4.84
C VAL A 158 17.84 -5.76 6.22
N SER A 159 18.91 -6.37 6.75
CA SER A 159 18.87 -6.99 8.08
C SER A 159 18.62 -5.98 9.21
N ILE A 160 18.84 -4.69 8.93
CA ILE A 160 18.56 -3.58 9.84
C ILE A 160 17.05 -3.43 10.09
N TYR A 161 16.21 -3.63 9.07
CA TYR A 161 14.78 -3.31 9.13
C TYR A 161 13.84 -4.45 8.74
N ALA A 162 14.32 -5.57 8.18
CA ALA A 162 13.53 -6.76 7.86
C ALA A 162 13.12 -7.53 9.15
N ARG A 163 12.36 -6.87 10.03
CA ARG A 163 11.97 -7.36 11.35
C ARG A 163 10.48 -7.08 11.57
N LEU A 164 9.75 -8.05 12.11
CA LEU A 164 8.29 -7.97 12.31
C LEU A 164 7.85 -6.87 13.27
N GLU A 165 8.76 -6.37 14.12
CA GLU A 165 8.50 -5.24 15.02
C GLU A 165 8.38 -3.89 14.30
N PHE A 166 8.81 -3.80 13.04
CA PHE A 166 8.65 -2.61 12.22
C PHE A 166 7.45 -2.73 11.30
N THR A 167 6.58 -1.74 11.33
CA THR A 167 5.55 -1.51 10.30
C THR A 167 6.19 -1.21 8.94
N TRP A 168 5.44 -1.38 7.85
CA TRP A 168 5.92 -1.00 6.51
C TRP A 168 6.36 0.48 6.43
N GLY A 169 5.72 1.38 7.19
CA GLY A 169 6.10 2.79 7.27
C GLY A 169 7.48 2.97 7.88
N GLN A 170 7.72 2.36 9.05
CA GLN A 170 9.04 2.40 9.69
C GLN A 170 10.13 1.79 8.78
N MET A 171 9.83 0.67 8.11
CA MET A 171 10.75 0.09 7.12
C MET A 171 11.04 1.04 5.96
N CYS A 172 10.05 1.82 5.52
CA CYS A 172 10.22 2.82 4.47
C CYS A 172 11.20 3.93 4.89
N ASP A 173 11.05 4.53 6.07
CA ASP A 173 12.00 5.56 6.54
C ASP A 173 13.40 5.01 6.79
N ILE A 174 13.53 3.78 7.30
CA ILE A 174 14.85 3.16 7.46
C ILE A 174 15.48 2.91 6.09
N ARG A 175 14.72 2.40 5.11
CA ARG A 175 15.19 2.20 3.74
C ARG A 175 15.66 3.53 3.12
N LEU A 176 14.83 4.57 3.15
CA LEU A 176 15.16 5.89 2.59
C LEU A 176 16.42 6.48 3.24
N GLY A 177 16.58 6.37 4.56
CA GLY A 177 17.80 6.84 5.21
C GLY A 177 19.04 6.05 4.82
N LEU A 178 18.92 4.74 4.58
CA LEU A 178 20.02 3.94 4.04
C LEU A 178 20.35 4.30 2.58
N GLU A 179 19.35 4.60 1.74
CA GLU A 179 19.54 5.09 0.37
C GLU A 179 20.34 6.40 0.35
N ASP A 180 20.03 7.31 1.29
CA ASP A 180 20.70 8.61 1.43
C ASP A 180 22.03 8.55 2.22
N GLY A 181 22.43 7.35 2.69
CA GLY A 181 23.67 7.14 3.43
C GLY A 181 23.69 7.74 4.84
N LEU A 182 22.52 7.90 5.45
CA LEU A 182 22.34 8.44 6.80
C LEU A 182 22.66 7.38 7.87
N ASP A 183 22.98 7.84 9.09
CA ASP A 183 23.11 6.96 10.25
C ASP A 183 21.73 6.57 10.79
N VAL A 184 21.14 5.53 10.20
CA VAL A 184 19.83 5.02 10.62
C VAL A 184 19.81 4.42 12.02
N SER A 185 20.97 4.14 12.64
CA SER A 185 21.03 3.58 14.00
C SER A 185 20.44 4.51 15.07
N VAL A 186 20.33 5.81 14.73
CA VAL A 186 19.70 6.82 15.56
C VAL A 186 18.21 6.52 15.76
N TYR A 187 17.50 6.12 14.69
CA TYR A 187 16.04 6.02 14.67
C TYR A 187 15.47 4.67 14.26
N ALA A 188 16.26 3.72 13.75
CA ALA A 188 15.83 2.36 13.41
C ALA A 188 15.55 1.52 14.68
N LYS A 189 14.56 1.94 15.47
CA LYS A 189 14.15 1.35 16.74
C LYS A 189 12.62 1.27 16.78
N PRO A 190 12.03 0.14 17.20
CA PRO A 190 10.59 -0.04 17.17
C PRO A 190 9.82 0.93 18.06
N ASP A 191 10.49 1.55 19.04
CA ASP A 191 9.90 2.54 19.96
C ASP A 191 9.57 3.88 19.28
N PHE A 192 10.06 4.13 18.06
CA PHE A 192 9.65 5.29 17.26
C PHE A 192 8.54 4.91 16.29
N GLU A 193 7.42 5.61 16.33
CA GLU A 193 6.38 5.56 15.31
C GLU A 193 6.89 6.07 13.96
N PHE A 194 6.21 5.68 12.88
CA PHE A 194 6.56 6.08 11.50
C PHE A 194 6.83 7.59 11.36
N TYR A 195 5.90 8.44 11.82
CA TYR A 195 6.08 9.90 11.71
C TYR A 195 7.24 10.42 12.58
N GLN A 196 7.60 9.76 13.69
CA GLN A 196 8.79 10.16 14.46
C GLN A 196 10.07 9.82 13.68
N MET A 197 10.12 8.65 13.02
CA MET A 197 11.25 8.28 12.17
C MET A 197 11.42 9.24 11.00
N GLU A 198 10.32 9.65 10.36
CA GLU A 198 10.33 10.65 9.29
C GLU A 198 10.96 11.98 9.76
N GLU A 199 10.54 12.50 10.92
CA GLU A 199 11.10 13.73 11.48
C GLU A 199 12.60 13.62 11.79
N ILE A 200 13.05 12.46 12.29
CA ILE A 200 14.48 12.23 12.55
C ILE A 200 15.26 12.11 11.24
N ARG A 201 14.73 11.39 10.25
CA ARG A 201 15.35 11.24 8.92
C ARG A 201 15.52 12.59 8.24
N VAL A 202 14.46 13.41 8.18
CA VAL A 202 14.50 14.75 7.56
C VAL A 202 15.52 15.65 8.25
N GLY A 203 15.64 15.60 9.58
CA GLY A 203 16.68 16.37 10.28
C GLY A 203 18.10 15.90 9.97
N LEU A 204 18.33 14.60 9.81
CA LEU A 204 19.61 14.05 9.39
C LEU A 204 19.97 14.46 7.95
N GLU A 205 19.01 14.43 7.02
CA GLU A 205 19.19 14.90 5.63
C GLU A 205 19.64 16.36 5.56
N GLN A 206 19.14 17.19 6.48
CA GLN A 206 19.48 18.60 6.59
C GLN A 206 20.75 18.87 7.42
N GLY A 207 21.38 17.83 7.99
CA GLY A 207 22.57 17.95 8.82
C GLY A 207 22.33 18.58 10.20
N LEU A 208 21.11 18.48 10.74
CA LEU A 208 20.75 18.96 12.07
C LEU A 208 21.24 18.02 13.17
N ASP A 209 21.40 18.55 14.38
CA ASP A 209 21.63 17.74 15.57
C ASP A 209 20.33 17.10 16.06
N VAL A 210 20.00 15.94 15.50
CA VAL A 210 18.79 15.20 15.85
C VAL A 210 18.82 14.64 17.28
N SER A 211 19.97 14.61 17.96
CA SER A 211 20.04 14.11 19.35
C SER A 211 19.21 14.94 20.33
N VAL A 212 18.87 16.18 19.95
CA VAL A 212 17.99 17.07 20.70
C VAL A 212 16.58 16.50 20.81
N TYR A 213 16.04 15.91 19.74
CA TYR A 213 14.63 15.52 19.65
C TYR A 213 14.37 14.06 19.27
N ALA A 214 15.37 13.29 18.84
CA ALA A 214 15.26 11.85 18.55
C ALA A 214 15.10 11.03 19.83
N LYS A 215 13.99 11.25 20.53
CA LYS A 215 13.63 10.65 21.82
C LYS A 215 12.19 10.16 21.73
N PRO A 216 11.89 8.87 21.99
CA PRO A 216 10.54 8.32 21.82
C PRO A 216 9.45 9.02 22.64
N GLU A 217 9.83 9.75 23.69
CA GLU A 217 8.90 10.51 24.55
C GLU A 217 8.32 11.75 23.86
N PHE A 218 8.94 12.24 22.78
CA PHE A 218 8.35 13.30 21.96
C PHE A 218 7.42 12.71 20.91
N ASP A 219 6.19 13.20 20.80
CA ASP A 219 5.38 12.88 19.62
C ASP A 219 5.95 13.53 18.34
N ALA A 220 5.48 13.06 17.18
CA ALA A 220 5.97 13.56 15.88
C ALA A 220 5.73 15.07 15.69
N GLY A 221 4.65 15.63 16.26
CA GLY A 221 4.39 17.07 16.22
C GLY A 221 5.40 17.87 17.05
N GLN A 222 5.76 17.38 18.23
CA GLN A 222 6.81 17.96 19.06
C GLN A 222 8.17 17.89 18.34
N MET A 223 8.52 16.73 17.78
CA MET A 223 9.74 16.56 16.97
C MET A 223 9.78 17.53 15.78
N TYR A 224 8.66 17.69 15.07
CA TYR A 224 8.52 18.66 13.98
C TYR A 224 8.84 20.09 14.45
N GLN A 225 8.27 20.54 15.58
CA GLN A 225 8.53 21.91 16.05
C GLN A 225 9.99 22.10 16.49
N ILE A 226 10.61 21.09 17.09
CA ILE A 226 12.04 21.17 17.47
C ILE A 226 12.90 21.19 16.21
N ARG A 227 12.64 20.31 15.22
CA ARG A 227 13.35 20.28 13.94
C ARG A 227 13.27 21.63 13.22
N VAL A 228 12.07 22.19 13.03
CA VAL A 228 11.88 23.48 12.36
C VAL A 228 12.56 24.62 13.14
N GLY A 229 12.60 24.54 14.47
CA GLY A 229 13.36 25.50 15.27
C GLY A 229 14.86 25.45 15.01
N LEU A 230 15.43 24.24 14.91
CA LEU A 230 16.83 24.04 14.55
C LEU A 230 17.12 24.53 13.12
N GLU A 231 16.23 24.27 12.15
CA GLU A 231 16.31 24.79 10.78
C GLU A 231 16.37 26.32 10.73
N ASN A 232 15.52 26.97 11.54
CA ASN A 232 15.42 28.42 11.61
C ASN A 232 16.47 29.05 12.54
N GLY A 233 17.30 28.25 13.19
CA GLY A 233 18.38 28.70 14.06
C GLY A 233 17.90 29.38 15.35
N VAL A 234 16.70 29.04 15.84
CA VAL A 234 16.21 29.51 17.14
C VAL A 234 16.67 28.58 18.27
N ASP A 235 16.70 29.10 19.50
CA ASP A 235 17.08 28.33 20.68
C ASP A 235 15.96 27.37 21.09
N VAL A 236 16.04 26.13 20.62
CA VAL A 236 15.05 25.09 20.91
C VAL A 236 15.07 24.62 22.36
N SER A 237 16.14 24.88 23.13
CA SER A 237 16.20 24.52 24.55
C SER A 237 15.16 25.24 25.42
N VAL A 238 14.51 26.26 24.85
CA VAL A 238 13.38 26.97 25.46
C VAL A 238 12.12 26.10 25.50
N TYR A 239 11.97 25.16 24.56
CA TYR A 239 10.73 24.39 24.38
C TYR A 239 10.91 22.92 24.04
N ASP A 240 12.12 22.36 24.04
CA ASP A 240 12.40 20.92 23.87
C ASP A 240 12.04 20.11 25.13
N ASN A 241 10.82 20.33 25.63
CA ASN A 241 10.28 19.73 26.85
C ASN A 241 8.95 19.05 26.53
N THR A 242 8.83 17.77 26.87
CA THR A 242 7.62 16.96 26.67
C THR A 242 6.39 17.49 27.42
N GLU A 243 6.56 18.40 28.38
CA GLU A 243 5.46 19.10 29.06
C GLU A 243 4.70 20.10 28.16
N PHE A 244 5.30 20.50 27.03
CA PHE A 244 4.63 21.34 26.03
C PHE A 244 3.96 20.47 24.97
N GLU A 245 2.67 20.67 24.74
CA GLU A 245 2.00 20.13 23.56
C GLU A 245 2.59 20.73 22.28
N TYR A 246 2.51 20.03 21.15
CA TYR A 246 3.10 20.51 19.88
C TYR A 246 2.62 21.93 19.49
N GLY A 247 1.36 22.27 19.76
CA GLY A 247 0.82 23.62 19.48
C GLY A 247 1.41 24.69 20.40
N GLN A 248 1.81 24.34 21.62
CA GLN A 248 2.52 25.25 22.53
C GLN A 248 3.96 25.46 22.04
N MET A 249 4.63 24.38 21.63
CA MET A 249 5.95 24.47 21.01
C MET A 249 5.94 25.34 19.75
N GLU A 250 4.87 25.24 18.94
CA GLU A 250 4.68 26.08 17.76
C GLU A 250 4.64 27.58 18.12
N GLU A 251 3.83 27.96 19.11
CA GLU A 251 3.74 29.37 19.54
C GLU A 251 5.06 29.89 20.09
N ILE A 252 5.78 29.07 20.88
CA ILE A 252 7.10 29.44 21.40
C ILE A 252 8.09 29.63 20.26
N ARG A 253 8.17 28.67 19.33
CA ARG A 253 9.02 28.72 18.15
C ARG A 253 8.75 29.99 17.33
N LEU A 254 7.48 30.27 17.01
CA LEU A 254 7.06 31.45 16.25
C LEU A 254 7.40 32.76 16.99
N GLY A 255 7.34 32.78 18.31
CA GLY A 255 7.78 33.91 19.14
C GLY A 255 9.28 34.15 19.00
N LEU A 256 10.09 33.10 19.12
CA LEU A 256 11.55 33.18 18.99
C LEU A 256 11.96 33.60 17.57
N GLU A 257 11.30 33.09 16.53
CA GLU A 257 11.53 33.49 15.13
C GLU A 257 11.24 34.97 14.88
N LYS A 258 10.29 35.55 15.62
CA LYS A 258 9.99 37.00 15.62
C LYS A 258 10.98 37.83 16.46
N GLY A 259 11.94 37.19 17.12
CA GLY A 259 12.93 37.83 17.98
C GLY A 259 12.45 38.16 19.39
N LEU A 260 11.36 37.55 19.86
CA LEU A 260 10.93 37.66 21.25
C LEU A 260 11.90 36.94 22.19
N GLY A 261 11.99 37.38 23.44
CA GLY A 261 12.76 36.68 24.47
C GLY A 261 12.07 35.38 24.93
N SER A 262 12.82 34.46 25.53
CA SER A 262 12.30 33.14 25.96
C SER A 262 11.05 33.23 26.84
N GLU A 263 11.02 34.15 27.81
CA GLU A 263 9.87 34.35 28.70
C GLU A 263 8.62 34.84 27.94
N GLU A 264 8.81 35.77 27.00
CA GLU A 264 7.72 36.32 26.18
C GLU A 264 7.14 35.25 25.25
N SER A 265 8.00 34.44 24.64
CA SER A 265 7.60 33.32 23.78
C SER A 265 6.84 32.23 24.56
N ILE A 266 7.31 31.85 25.76
CA ILE A 266 6.59 30.90 26.64
C ILE A 266 5.22 31.45 27.03
N GLN A 267 5.13 32.75 27.30
CA GLN A 267 3.85 33.35 27.67
C GLN A 267 2.79 33.25 26.56
N LEU A 268 3.21 33.30 25.28
CA LEU A 268 2.30 33.12 24.12
C LEU A 268 1.67 31.71 24.10
N ALA A 269 2.45 30.67 24.41
CA ALA A 269 1.94 29.29 24.46
C ALA A 269 0.83 29.03 25.48
N TYR A 270 0.68 29.91 26.49
CA TYR A 270 -0.39 29.84 27.48
C TYR A 270 -1.48 30.88 27.27
N THR A 271 -1.33 31.79 26.29
CA THR A 271 -2.43 32.65 25.89
C THR A 271 -3.44 31.82 25.10
N PRO A 272 -4.72 31.77 25.50
CA PRO A 272 -5.73 31.11 24.69
C PRO A 272 -5.72 31.77 23.32
N ASN A 273 -5.36 31.00 22.29
CA ASN A 273 -5.66 31.38 20.93
C ASN A 273 -7.18 31.50 20.85
N VAL A 274 -7.67 32.74 20.90
CA VAL A 274 -8.97 33.04 20.32
C VAL A 274 -8.78 32.65 18.86
N TYR A 275 -9.28 31.49 18.47
CA TYR A 275 -9.51 31.15 17.07
C TYR A 275 -10.46 32.20 16.53
N VAL A 276 -9.91 33.34 16.14
CA VAL A 276 -10.55 34.25 15.20
C VAL A 276 -10.39 33.53 13.87
N SER A 277 -11.29 32.59 13.61
CA SER A 277 -11.55 32.21 12.24
C SER A 277 -11.81 33.51 11.46
N ASP A 278 -11.31 33.61 10.23
CA ASP A 278 -11.42 34.78 9.35
C ASP A 278 -12.84 35.39 9.24
N THR A 279 -13.85 34.69 9.76
CA THR A 279 -15.23 35.14 9.91
C THR A 279 -15.40 36.41 10.76
N ASP A 280 -14.61 36.65 11.81
CA ASP A 280 -14.83 37.85 12.65
C ASP A 280 -14.24 39.13 12.05
N SER A 281 -13.21 39.03 11.19
CA SER A 281 -12.69 40.18 10.41
C SER A 281 -13.68 40.58 9.32
N GLU A 282 -14.29 39.61 8.63
CA GLU A 282 -15.37 39.86 7.68
C GLU A 282 -16.65 40.36 8.37
N LYS A 283 -17.01 39.82 9.53
CA LYS A 283 -18.16 40.27 10.32
C LYS A 283 -17.98 41.70 10.83
N PHE A 284 -16.77 42.06 11.28
CA PHE A 284 -16.46 43.44 11.67
C PHE A 284 -16.50 44.40 10.47
N ARG A 285 -16.02 43.97 9.30
CA ARG A 285 -16.13 44.74 8.03
C ARG A 285 -17.59 44.93 7.60
N LEU A 286 -18.38 43.86 7.58
CA LEU A 286 -19.82 43.87 7.26
C LEU A 286 -20.63 44.70 8.25
N CYS A 287 -20.33 44.62 9.56
CA CYS A 287 -20.99 45.47 10.57
C CYS A 287 -20.72 46.95 10.32
N ASN A 288 -19.49 47.34 9.96
CA ASN A 288 -19.17 48.74 9.65
C ASN A 288 -19.80 49.21 8.33
N GLU A 289 -19.86 48.36 7.30
CA GLU A 289 -20.57 48.67 6.04
C GLU A 289 -22.09 48.84 6.27
N ILE A 290 -22.71 48.01 7.11
CA ILE A 290 -24.14 48.12 7.47
C ILE A 290 -24.43 49.40 8.26
N ILE A 291 -23.58 49.76 9.23
CA ILE A 291 -23.74 50.99 10.01
C ILE A 291 -23.69 52.22 9.09
N GLN A 292 -22.74 52.25 8.13
CA GLN A 292 -22.64 53.34 7.15
C GLN A 292 -23.86 53.43 6.22
N LEU A 293 -24.47 52.29 5.86
CA LEU A 293 -25.68 52.27 5.03
C LEU A 293 -26.91 52.80 5.79
N ILE A 294 -27.06 52.41 7.07
CA ILE A 294 -28.16 52.88 7.94
C ILE A 294 -28.09 54.41 8.13
N ASP A 295 -26.91 54.94 8.44
CA ASP A 295 -26.70 56.39 8.65
C ASP A 295 -26.99 57.23 7.39
N ASN A 296 -26.82 56.65 6.20
CA ASN A 296 -27.10 57.32 4.92
C ASN A 296 -28.60 57.28 4.54
N THR A 297 -29.37 56.31 5.04
CA THR A 297 -30.84 56.26 4.86
C THR A 297 -31.62 57.19 5.79
N GLU A 298 -31.05 57.61 6.93
CA GLU A 298 -31.71 58.56 7.85
C GLU A 298 -31.45 60.04 7.52
N ARG A 299 -30.65 60.32 6.47
CA ARG A 299 -30.38 61.70 5.97
C ARG A 299 -30.84 61.96 4.53
N GLY A 300 -31.68 61.08 3.97
CA GLY A 300 -32.29 61.22 2.64
C GLY A 300 -33.79 61.48 2.69
#